data_AF-A0A545U8L7-F1
#
_entry.id   AF-A0A545U8L7-F1
#
_cell.length_a   1.000
_cell.length_b   1.000
_cell.length_c   1.000
_cell.angle_alpha   90.00
_cell.angle_beta   90.00
_cell.angle_gamma   90.00
#
_symmetry.space_group_name_H-M   'P 1'
#
loop_
_entity.id
_entity.type
_entity.pdbx_description
1 polymer ?
#
loop_
_entity_poly.entity_id
_entity_poly.type
_entity_poly.pdbx_seq_one_letter_code
_entity_poly.pdbx_strand_id
1 'polypeptide(L)'
;MNNLFCKTKILILLLLPLSALASDCEVEYQRHLTTDLELSYEKFDQTMDNGFRHLANAGCYKEAADLIEAYIKHNQLNKNSMRWHVAQLRASAGETDKAIASAKQSLLEKEDFSIEPLRWNDYVKATIAFLEKDKLALKHHRNKVAAGQHEYFGNALNLKLLDALIKHFDQSYLYATSRIE
;
A
#
# COMPACT_ATOMS: atom_id res chain seq x y z
N MET A 1 28.37 -61.47 35.84
CA MET A 1 28.32 -59.99 36.00
C MET A 1 29.18 -59.41 34.88
N ASN A 2 28.80 -58.48 34.00
CA ASN A 2 27.56 -57.79 33.68
C ASN A 2 27.65 -57.38 32.19
N ASN A 3 26.50 -57.42 31.51
CA ASN A 3 26.29 -57.01 30.13
C ASN A 3 26.53 -55.51 29.92
N LEU A 4 26.99 -55.09 28.72
CA LEU A 4 26.60 -53.78 28.19
C LEU A 4 26.59 -53.77 26.65
N PHE A 5 25.46 -54.14 26.07
CA PHE A 5 25.14 -53.87 24.68
C PHE A 5 24.69 -52.40 24.54
N CYS A 6 25.53 -51.57 23.92
CA CYS A 6 25.15 -50.22 23.54
C CYS A 6 24.34 -50.27 22.23
N LYS A 7 23.01 -50.22 22.32
CA LYS A 7 22.11 -50.14 21.17
C LYS A 7 22.09 -48.69 20.67
N THR A 8 22.86 -48.39 19.63
CA THR A 8 22.78 -47.12 18.89
C THR A 8 21.42 -47.02 18.21
N LYS A 9 20.50 -46.22 18.76
CA LYS A 9 19.25 -45.86 18.09
C LYS A 9 19.56 -44.85 16.99
N ILE A 10 19.54 -45.29 15.74
CA ILE A 10 19.54 -44.39 14.58
C ILE A 10 18.16 -43.72 14.56
N LEU A 11 18.13 -42.44 14.92
CA LEU A 11 16.96 -41.57 14.78
C LEU A 11 16.90 -41.10 13.33
N ILE A 12 16.06 -41.74 12.51
CA ILE A 12 15.76 -41.28 11.14
C ILE A 12 14.89 -40.04 11.27
N LEU A 13 15.50 -38.86 11.10
CA LEU A 13 14.81 -37.59 10.99
C LEU A 13 14.19 -37.52 9.58
N LEU A 14 12.89 -37.81 9.47
CA LEU A 14 12.12 -37.54 8.26
C LEU A 14 12.10 -36.02 8.03
N LEU A 15 12.96 -35.54 7.14
CA LEU A 15 12.79 -34.22 6.52
C LEU A 15 11.57 -34.29 5.61
N LEU A 16 10.42 -33.92 6.14
CA LEU A 16 9.28 -33.54 5.29
C LEU A 16 9.71 -32.31 4.49
N PRO A 17 9.55 -32.31 3.15
CA PRO A 17 9.75 -31.10 2.38
C PRO A 17 8.72 -30.10 2.90
N LEU A 18 9.21 -29.00 3.46
CA LEU A 18 8.41 -27.84 3.78
C LEU A 18 8.03 -27.22 2.43
N SER A 19 7.08 -27.82 1.73
CA SER A 19 6.37 -27.16 0.66
C SER A 19 5.76 -25.92 1.31
N ALA A 20 6.39 -24.77 1.10
CA ALA A 20 5.85 -23.50 1.52
C ALA A 20 4.44 -23.44 0.94
N LEU A 21 3.44 -23.59 1.81
CA LEU A 21 2.07 -23.25 1.49
C LEU A 21 2.17 -21.81 0.97
N ALA A 22 1.99 -21.60 -0.34
CA ALA A 22 1.85 -20.26 -0.88
C ALA A 22 0.85 -19.54 0.03
N SER A 23 1.21 -18.36 0.53
CA SER A 23 0.32 -17.61 1.41
C SER A 23 -1.03 -17.44 0.72
N ASP A 24 -2.12 -17.43 1.49
CA ASP A 24 -3.48 -17.23 0.98
C ASP A 24 -3.53 -16.04 -0.01
N CYS A 25 -2.78 -14.98 0.30
CA CYS A 25 -2.58 -13.83 -0.57
C CYS A 25 -2.05 -14.14 -1.98
N GLU A 26 -1.04 -15.00 -2.14
CA GLU A 26 -0.50 -15.33 -3.47
C GLU A 26 -1.51 -16.15 -4.28
N VAL A 27 -2.25 -17.04 -3.64
CA VAL A 27 -3.30 -17.83 -4.31
C VAL A 27 -4.44 -16.93 -4.78
N GLU A 28 -4.90 -16.01 -3.92
CA GLU A 28 -5.91 -15.01 -4.28
C GLU A 28 -5.40 -14.07 -5.37
N TYR A 29 -4.15 -13.61 -5.28
CA TYR A 29 -3.51 -12.79 -6.29
C TYR A 29 -3.55 -13.45 -7.67
N GLN A 30 -3.12 -14.70 -7.78
CA GLN A 30 -3.12 -15.42 -9.05
C GLN A 30 -4.53 -15.57 -9.62
N ARG A 31 -5.55 -15.78 -8.76
CA ARG A 31 -6.94 -15.83 -9.20
C ARG A 31 -7.38 -14.49 -9.79
N HIS A 32 -7.20 -13.40 -9.04
CA HIS A 32 -7.55 -12.06 -9.48
C HIS A 32 -6.76 -11.62 -10.70
N LEU A 33 -5.50 -12.03 -10.85
CA LEU A 33 -4.69 -11.74 -12.03
C LEU A 33 -5.30 -12.32 -13.31
N THR A 34 -6.00 -13.46 -13.24
CA THR A 34 -6.65 -14.07 -14.41
C THR A 34 -7.99 -13.44 -14.77
N THR A 35 -8.68 -12.81 -13.83
CA THR A 35 -10.04 -12.28 -14.02
C THR A 35 -10.09 -10.77 -14.12
N ASP A 36 -9.22 -10.06 -13.41
CA ASP A 36 -9.44 -8.64 -13.10
C ASP A 36 -8.75 -7.70 -14.09
N LEU A 37 -7.79 -8.20 -14.86
CA LEU A 37 -7.10 -7.41 -15.88
C LEU A 37 -8.04 -6.91 -16.98
N GLU A 38 -9.13 -7.66 -17.23
CA GLU A 38 -10.17 -7.36 -18.24
C GLU A 38 -11.33 -6.52 -17.68
N LEU A 39 -11.31 -6.18 -16.39
CA LEU A 39 -12.34 -5.33 -15.80
C LEU A 39 -12.24 -3.90 -16.36
N SER A 40 -13.40 -3.23 -16.48
CA SER A 40 -13.40 -1.79 -16.69
C SER A 40 -12.72 -1.08 -15.52
N TYR A 41 -12.16 0.11 -15.78
CA TYR A 41 -11.52 0.93 -14.76
C TYR A 41 -12.41 1.11 -13.51
N GLU A 42 -13.70 1.40 -13.71
CA GLU A 42 -14.67 1.57 -12.63
C GLU A 42 -14.86 0.28 -11.81
N LYS A 43 -14.96 -0.88 -12.47
CA LYS A 43 -15.08 -2.16 -11.77
C LYS A 43 -13.82 -2.56 -11.01
N PHE A 44 -12.65 -2.23 -11.56
CA PHE A 44 -11.37 -2.53 -10.94
C PHE A 44 -11.05 -1.61 -9.75
N ASP A 45 -11.35 -0.31 -9.87
CA ASP A 45 -10.89 0.72 -8.94
C ASP A 45 -11.96 1.24 -7.99
N GLN A 46 -13.22 1.32 -8.42
CA GLN A 46 -14.29 2.01 -7.68
C GLN A 46 -15.28 1.05 -7.01
N THR A 47 -15.21 -0.25 -7.30
CA THR A 47 -16.13 -1.26 -6.74
C THR A 47 -15.50 -1.92 -5.50
N MET A 48 -16.20 -1.85 -4.36
CA MET A 48 -15.77 -2.53 -3.13
C MET A 48 -15.75 -4.04 -3.32
N ASP A 49 -14.80 -4.71 -2.65
CA ASP A 49 -14.57 -6.16 -2.70
C ASP A 49 -14.36 -6.76 -4.10
N ASN A 50 -14.00 -5.90 -5.07
CA ASN A 50 -13.61 -6.28 -6.42
C ASN A 50 -12.23 -5.71 -6.76
N GLY A 51 -11.61 -6.21 -7.82
CA GLY A 51 -10.28 -5.74 -8.21
C GLY A 51 -9.26 -5.90 -7.08
N PHE A 52 -8.33 -4.94 -7.00
CA PHE A 52 -7.33 -4.90 -5.95
C PHE A 52 -7.90 -4.70 -4.53
N ARG A 53 -9.14 -4.18 -4.40
CA ARG A 53 -9.74 -3.91 -3.08
C ARG A 53 -10.04 -5.19 -2.33
N HIS A 54 -10.36 -6.27 -3.04
CA HIS A 54 -10.53 -7.59 -2.44
C HIS A 54 -9.27 -8.01 -1.66
N LEU A 55 -8.12 -8.00 -2.33
CA LEU A 55 -6.82 -8.33 -1.73
C LEU A 55 -6.44 -7.34 -0.61
N ALA A 56 -6.65 -6.05 -0.81
CA ALA A 56 -6.33 -5.04 0.19
C ALA A 56 -7.15 -5.20 1.47
N ASN A 57 -8.44 -5.55 1.35
CA ASN A 57 -9.33 -5.81 2.50
C ASN A 57 -8.93 -7.07 3.27
N ALA A 58 -8.38 -8.07 2.59
CA ALA A 58 -7.79 -9.26 3.20
C ALA A 58 -6.42 -9.03 3.85
N GLY A 59 -5.86 -7.80 3.77
CA GLY A 59 -4.53 -7.47 4.29
C GLY A 59 -3.38 -7.88 3.35
N CYS A 60 -3.69 -8.33 2.13
CA CYS A 60 -2.72 -8.72 1.10
C CYS A 60 -2.22 -7.49 0.32
N TYR A 61 -1.63 -6.52 1.04
CA TYR A 61 -1.30 -5.20 0.47
C TYR A 61 -0.28 -5.26 -0.67
N LYS A 62 0.74 -6.12 -0.55
CA LYS A 62 1.77 -6.28 -1.58
C LYS A 62 1.13 -6.80 -2.87
N GLU A 63 0.33 -7.85 -2.76
CA GLU A 63 -0.35 -8.50 -3.88
C GLU A 63 -1.40 -7.58 -4.52
N ALA A 64 -2.14 -6.81 -3.71
CA ALA A 64 -3.03 -5.77 -4.21
C ALA A 64 -2.27 -4.73 -5.04
N ALA A 65 -1.10 -4.28 -4.58
CA ALA A 65 -0.24 -3.37 -5.34
C ALA A 65 0.27 -4.02 -6.64
N ASP A 66 0.72 -5.28 -6.58
CA ASP A 66 1.16 -6.06 -7.74
C ASP A 66 0.03 -6.18 -8.79
N LEU A 67 -1.21 -6.37 -8.35
CA LEU A 67 -2.38 -6.45 -9.23
C LEU A 67 -2.68 -5.12 -9.91
N ILE A 68 -2.59 -3.99 -9.20
CA ILE A 68 -2.75 -2.67 -9.81
C ILE A 68 -1.68 -2.42 -10.87
N GLU A 69 -0.42 -2.76 -10.60
CA GLU A 69 0.67 -2.57 -11.56
C GLU A 69 0.48 -3.43 -12.81
N ALA A 70 0.03 -4.68 -12.65
CA ALA A 70 -0.34 -5.56 -13.75
C ALA A 70 -1.51 -4.96 -14.56
N TYR A 71 -2.55 -4.46 -13.88
CA TYR A 71 -3.71 -3.82 -14.51
C TYR A 71 -3.32 -2.57 -15.32
N ILE A 72 -2.49 -1.68 -14.74
CA ILE A 72 -1.97 -0.50 -15.43
C ILE A 72 -1.21 -0.90 -16.70
N LYS A 73 -0.34 -1.90 -16.60
CA LYS A 73 0.47 -2.38 -17.73
C LYS A 73 -0.41 -2.98 -18.83
N HIS A 74 -1.35 -3.85 -18.45
CA HIS A 74 -2.26 -4.52 -19.39
C HIS A 74 -3.13 -3.51 -20.15
N ASN A 75 -3.70 -2.55 -19.44
CA ASN A 75 -4.64 -1.56 -20.00
C ASN A 75 -3.98 -0.28 -20.50
N GLN A 76 -2.64 -0.19 -20.47
CA GLN A 76 -1.86 1.01 -20.83
C GLN A 76 -2.37 2.28 -20.12
N LEU A 77 -2.77 2.13 -18.86
CA LEU A 77 -3.50 3.16 -18.14
C LEU A 77 -2.57 4.28 -17.67
N ASN A 78 -2.92 5.52 -18.00
CA ASN A 78 -2.23 6.70 -17.49
C ASN A 78 -3.12 7.47 -16.50
N LYS A 79 -3.23 6.96 -15.26
CA LYS A 79 -4.01 7.58 -14.18
C LYS A 79 -3.17 7.70 -12.91
N ASN A 80 -2.98 8.93 -12.45
CA ASN A 80 -2.22 9.23 -11.23
C ASN A 80 -2.85 8.61 -9.99
N SER A 81 -4.19 8.53 -9.93
CA SER A 81 -4.92 7.86 -8.83
C SER A 81 -4.49 6.40 -8.66
N MET A 82 -4.25 5.68 -9.76
CA MET A 82 -3.82 4.28 -9.69
C MET A 82 -2.40 4.14 -9.16
N ARG A 83 -1.48 5.02 -9.59
CA ARG A 83 -0.12 5.09 -9.03
C ARG A 83 -0.14 5.45 -7.55
N TRP A 84 -1.08 6.30 -7.14
CA TRP A 84 -1.27 6.63 -5.74
C TRP A 84 -1.77 5.44 -4.92
N HIS A 85 -2.72 4.65 -5.42
CA HIS A 85 -3.13 3.42 -4.75
C HIS A 85 -1.98 2.42 -4.59
N VAL A 86 -1.14 2.25 -5.61
CA VAL A 86 0.09 1.44 -5.48
C VAL A 86 0.97 1.98 -4.34
N ALA A 87 1.20 3.29 -4.28
CA ALA A 87 2.02 3.89 -3.23
C ALA A 87 1.48 3.58 -1.82
N GLN A 88 0.18 3.76 -1.61
CA GLN A 88 -0.46 3.49 -0.31
C GLN A 88 -0.35 2.01 0.08
N LEU A 89 -0.58 1.10 -0.87
CA LEU A 89 -0.53 -0.35 -0.62
C LEU A 89 0.90 -0.83 -0.37
N ARG A 90 1.88 -0.36 -1.16
CA ARG A 90 3.31 -0.64 -0.92
C ARG A 90 3.75 -0.13 0.45
N ALA A 91 3.30 1.07 0.85
CA ALA A 91 3.59 1.62 2.17
C ALA A 91 2.97 0.76 3.29
N SER A 92 1.74 0.28 3.11
CA SER A 92 1.07 -0.63 4.04
C SER A 92 1.76 -2.00 4.13
N ALA A 93 2.35 -2.48 3.03
CA ALA A 93 3.17 -3.70 2.99
C ALA A 93 4.58 -3.52 3.58
N GLY A 94 4.98 -2.30 3.95
CA GLY A 94 6.33 -1.99 4.44
C GLY A 94 7.38 -1.86 3.33
N GLU A 95 6.98 -1.83 2.06
CA GLU A 95 7.87 -1.66 0.90
C GLU A 95 8.13 -0.17 0.63
N THR A 96 8.78 0.50 1.59
CA THR A 96 8.97 1.97 1.62
C THR A 96 9.53 2.56 0.32
N ASP A 97 10.61 1.99 -0.23
CA ASP A 97 11.24 2.54 -1.44
C ASP A 97 10.32 2.48 -2.66
N LYS A 98 9.60 1.37 -2.82
CA LYS A 98 8.60 1.21 -3.89
C LYS A 98 7.44 2.17 -3.69
N ALA A 99 6.97 2.31 -2.45
CA ALA A 99 5.91 3.25 -2.11
C ALA A 99 6.26 4.70 -2.47
N ILE A 100 7.48 5.14 -2.13
CA ILE A 100 7.98 6.48 -2.46
C ILE A 100 8.08 6.65 -3.98
N ALA A 101 8.61 5.65 -4.71
CA ALA A 101 8.71 5.71 -6.16
C ALA A 101 7.33 5.86 -6.82
N SER A 102 6.35 5.05 -6.41
CA SER A 102 4.97 5.14 -6.93
C SER A 102 4.28 6.45 -6.55
N ALA A 103 4.52 6.97 -5.33
CA ALA A 103 3.99 8.26 -4.89
C ALA A 103 4.56 9.42 -5.73
N LYS A 104 5.86 9.38 -6.06
CA LYS A 104 6.48 10.37 -6.94
C LYS A 104 5.87 10.33 -8.34
N GLN A 105 5.54 9.14 -8.86
CA GLN A 105 4.85 8.99 -10.15
C GLN A 105 3.40 9.47 -10.14
N SER A 106 2.74 9.58 -8.98
CA SER A 106 1.38 10.10 -8.90
C SER A 106 1.30 11.63 -8.80
N LEU A 107 2.43 12.33 -8.69
CA LEU A 107 2.46 13.80 -8.65
C LEU A 107 1.98 14.38 -9.99
N LEU A 108 1.27 15.50 -9.90
CA LEU A 108 0.90 16.31 -11.06
C LEU A 108 2.04 17.28 -11.37
N GLU A 109 2.38 17.43 -12.66
CA GLU A 109 3.38 18.42 -13.11
C GLU A 109 2.98 19.84 -12.70
N LYS A 110 1.69 20.17 -12.84
CA LYS A 110 1.09 21.43 -12.42
C LYS A 110 -0.31 21.19 -11.88
N GLU A 111 -0.63 21.84 -10.77
CA GLU A 111 -1.99 21.90 -10.23
C GLU A 111 -2.67 23.20 -10.69
N ASP A 112 -3.93 23.08 -11.09
CA ASP A 112 -4.79 24.22 -11.37
C ASP A 112 -5.91 24.29 -10.33
N PHE A 113 -5.67 25.06 -9.28
CA PHE A 113 -6.62 25.21 -8.17
C PHE A 113 -7.90 25.96 -8.56
N SER A 114 -7.97 26.56 -9.76
CA SER A 114 -9.22 27.15 -10.26
C SER A 114 -10.17 26.09 -10.84
N ILE A 115 -9.63 24.93 -11.23
CA ILE A 115 -10.38 23.78 -11.74
C ILE A 115 -10.64 22.78 -10.62
N GLU A 116 -9.60 22.43 -9.86
CA GLU A 116 -9.65 21.44 -8.79
C GLU A 116 -8.85 21.95 -7.58
N PRO A 117 -9.50 22.52 -6.56
CA PRO A 117 -8.83 23.13 -5.40
C PRO A 117 -8.20 22.10 -4.43
N LEU A 118 -8.24 20.81 -4.75
CA LEU A 118 -7.50 19.78 -4.04
C LEU A 118 -5.99 20.07 -4.05
N ARG A 119 -5.39 20.14 -2.86
CA ARG A 119 -3.94 20.30 -2.65
C ARG A 119 -3.22 18.95 -2.79
N TRP A 120 -3.40 18.31 -3.95
CA TRP A 120 -2.97 16.94 -4.26
C TRP A 120 -1.46 16.73 -4.05
N ASN A 121 -0.62 17.56 -4.65
CA ASN A 121 0.83 17.39 -4.59
C ASN A 121 1.35 17.57 -3.17
N ASP A 122 0.81 18.52 -2.40
CA ASP A 122 1.19 18.69 -1.00
C ASP A 122 0.73 17.50 -0.15
N TYR A 123 -0.46 16.94 -0.41
CA TYR A 123 -0.89 15.70 0.24
C TYR A 123 0.06 14.51 -0.04
N VAL A 124 0.42 14.31 -1.30
CA VAL A 124 1.35 13.24 -1.72
C VAL A 124 2.75 13.47 -1.13
N LYS A 125 3.28 14.69 -1.19
CA LYS A 125 4.60 15.05 -0.64
C LYS A 125 4.66 14.92 0.88
N ALA A 126 3.59 15.26 1.59
CA ALA A 126 3.49 15.04 3.03
C ALA A 126 3.62 13.54 3.36
N THR A 127 2.94 12.68 2.60
CA THR A 127 3.03 11.23 2.78
C THR A 127 4.43 10.68 2.44
N ILE A 128 5.05 11.16 1.36
CA ILE A 128 6.45 10.83 1.02
C ILE A 128 7.37 11.20 2.20
N ALA A 129 7.23 12.39 2.76
CA ALA A 129 8.04 12.84 3.89
C ALA A 129 7.86 11.95 5.14
N PHE A 130 6.64 11.45 5.41
CA PHE A 130 6.44 10.45 6.45
C PHE A 130 7.23 9.15 6.17
N LEU A 131 7.21 8.67 4.94
CA LEU A 131 7.92 7.46 4.52
C LEU A 131 9.45 7.64 4.56
N GLU A 132 9.94 8.82 4.20
CA GLU A 132 11.35 9.23 4.27
C GLU A 132 11.81 9.57 5.71
N LYS A 133 10.91 9.49 6.70
CA LYS A 133 11.14 9.88 8.10
C LYS A 133 11.60 11.34 8.26
N ASP A 134 11.10 12.22 7.41
CA ASP A 134 11.25 13.68 7.49
C ASP A 134 10.00 14.34 8.12
N LYS A 135 10.07 14.58 9.43
CA LYS A 135 8.97 15.20 10.18
C LYS A 135 8.76 16.67 9.80
N LEU A 136 9.81 17.36 9.40
CA LEU A 136 9.73 18.79 9.06
C LEU A 136 9.02 18.96 7.72
N ALA A 137 9.41 18.20 6.70
CA ALA A 137 8.74 18.20 5.40
C ALA A 137 7.29 17.72 5.51
N LEU A 138 7.01 16.68 6.33
CA LEU A 138 5.64 16.22 6.58
C LEU A 138 4.75 17.36 7.11
N LYS A 139 5.20 18.07 8.16
CA LYS A 139 4.46 19.20 8.74
C LYS A 139 4.30 20.36 7.76
N HIS A 140 5.36 20.69 7.01
CA HIS A 140 5.33 21.75 6.00
C HIS A 140 4.24 21.52 4.96
N HIS A 141 4.23 20.33 4.35
CA HIS A 141 3.24 19.98 3.34
C HIS A 141 1.83 19.82 3.91
N ARG A 142 1.68 19.21 5.10
CA ARG A 142 0.41 19.16 5.82
C ARG A 142 -0.18 20.55 6.04
N ASN A 143 0.62 21.54 6.43
CA ASN A 143 0.15 22.91 6.65
C ASN A 143 -0.37 23.58 5.37
N LYS A 144 0.19 23.25 4.20
CA LYS A 144 -0.33 23.72 2.91
C LYS A 144 -1.67 23.10 2.57
N VAL A 145 -1.86 21.79 2.82
CA VAL A 145 -3.17 21.15 2.69
C VAL A 145 -4.17 21.81 3.65
N ALA A 146 -3.73 22.16 4.87
CA ALA A 146 -4.57 22.80 5.88
C ALA A 146 -5.06 24.19 5.49
N ALA A 147 -4.20 24.97 4.81
CA ALA A 147 -4.60 26.26 4.27
C ALA A 147 -5.77 26.14 3.27
N GLY A 148 -5.86 25.03 2.54
CA GLY A 148 -6.95 24.73 1.61
C GLY A 148 -8.11 23.93 2.18
N GLN A 149 -8.18 23.67 3.49
CA GLN A 149 -9.15 22.73 4.07
C GLN A 149 -10.62 23.08 3.80
N HIS A 150 -10.92 24.37 3.68
CA HIS A 150 -12.27 24.87 3.41
C HIS A 150 -12.53 25.14 1.92
N GLU A 151 -11.51 25.02 1.07
CA GLU A 151 -11.60 25.22 -0.38
C GLU A 151 -12.15 23.97 -1.08
N TYR A 152 -11.91 22.79 -0.52
CA TYR A 152 -12.35 21.51 -1.08
C TYR A 152 -12.46 20.42 -0.01
N PHE A 153 -13.55 19.65 -0.02
CA PHE A 153 -13.80 18.60 0.98
C PHE A 153 -12.68 17.54 1.03
N GLY A 154 -12.08 17.21 -0.12
CA GLY A 154 -10.94 16.30 -0.19
C GLY A 154 -9.71 16.78 0.60
N ASN A 155 -9.50 18.10 0.76
CA ASN A 155 -8.42 18.63 1.60
C ASN A 155 -8.67 18.32 3.07
N ALA A 156 -9.91 18.47 3.55
CA ALA A 156 -10.29 18.13 4.92
C ALA A 156 -10.12 16.62 5.21
N LEU A 157 -10.47 15.75 4.26
CA LEU A 157 -10.24 14.31 4.38
C LEU A 157 -8.75 13.96 4.42
N ASN A 158 -7.96 14.52 3.50
CA ASN A 158 -6.52 14.30 3.45
C ASN A 158 -5.84 14.77 4.75
N LEU A 159 -6.30 15.87 5.36
CA LEU A 159 -5.75 16.34 6.63
C LEU A 159 -5.90 15.36 7.77
N LYS A 160 -7.04 14.66 7.88
CA LYS A 160 -7.22 13.63 8.89
C LYS A 160 -6.14 12.54 8.79
N LEU A 161 -5.82 12.12 7.57
CA LEU A 161 -4.73 11.18 7.32
C LEU A 161 -3.38 11.77 7.71
N LEU A 162 -3.06 12.97 7.24
CA LEU A 162 -1.76 13.61 7.54
C LEU A 162 -1.56 13.89 9.04
N ASP A 163 -2.64 14.20 9.75
CA ASP A 163 -2.63 14.35 11.21
C ASP A 163 -2.35 13.04 11.92
N ALA A 164 -2.95 11.94 11.47
CA ALA A 164 -2.62 10.61 11.96
C ALA A 164 -1.15 10.24 11.70
N LEU A 165 -0.61 10.57 10.52
CA LEU A 165 0.82 10.39 10.21
C LEU A 165 1.73 11.20 11.14
N ILE A 166 1.36 12.44 11.49
CA ILE A 166 2.13 13.26 12.45
C ILE A 166 2.03 12.68 13.86
N LYS A 167 0.83 12.29 14.30
CA LYS A 167 0.55 11.71 15.63
C LYS A 167 1.30 10.40 15.83
N HIS A 168 1.42 9.59 14.77
CA HIS A 168 2.05 8.28 14.79
C HIS A 168 3.34 8.23 13.94
N PHE A 169 4.12 9.32 13.94
CA PHE A 169 5.28 9.50 13.07
C PHE A 169 6.31 8.36 13.11
N ASP A 170 6.56 7.84 14.31
CA ASP A 170 7.57 6.79 14.53
C ASP A 170 7.04 5.38 14.24
N GLN A 171 5.79 5.25 13.81
CA GLN A 171 5.15 3.97 13.49
C GLN A 171 5.21 3.65 12.00
N SER A 172 4.73 2.47 11.62
CA SER A 172 4.54 2.11 10.21
C SER A 172 3.39 2.92 9.59
N TYR A 173 3.40 3.04 8.26
CA TYR A 173 2.31 3.68 7.53
C TYR A 173 0.96 3.03 7.86
N LEU A 174 0.88 1.70 7.80
CA LEU A 174 -0.32 0.92 8.14
C LEU A 174 -0.83 1.20 9.57
N TYR A 175 0.08 1.31 10.54
CA TYR A 175 -0.29 1.62 11.92
C TYR A 175 -0.91 3.02 12.03
N ALA A 176 -0.29 4.01 11.38
CA ALA A 176 -0.74 5.39 11.43
C ALA A 176 -2.10 5.56 10.71
N THR A 177 -2.26 4.97 9.53
CA THR A 177 -3.51 5.11 8.73
C THR A 177 -4.67 4.29 9.26
N SER A 178 -4.44 3.29 10.12
CA SER A 178 -5.52 2.56 10.81
C SER A 178 -6.07 3.28 12.05
N ARG A 179 -5.58 4.49 12.35
CA ARG A 179 -5.95 5.30 13.52
C ARG A 179 -6.33 6.74 13.14
N ILE A 180 -6.96 6.89 11.99
CA ILE A 180 -7.53 8.16 11.55
C ILE A 180 -8.79 8.44 12.37
N GLU A 181 -8.90 9.65 12.93
CA GLU A 181 -10.04 10.14 13.71
C GLU A 181 -10.99 11.00 12.86
#